data_AF-A0A0A0EL07-F1
#
_entry.id   AF-A0A0A0EL07-F1
#
_cell.length_a   1.000
_cell.length_b   1.000
_cell.length_c   1.000
_cell.angle_alpha   90.00
_cell.angle_beta   90.00
_cell.angle_gamma   90.00
#
_symmetry.space_group_name_H-M   'P 1'
#
loop_
_entity.id
_entity.type
_entity.pdbx_description
1 polymer ?
#
loop_
_entity_poly.entity_id
_entity_poly.type
_entity_poly.pdbx_seq_one_letter_code
_entity_poly.pdbx_strand_id
1 'polypeptide(L)'
;MPMLELDADGLLRRVAERIPAELRPNIVVIGSIATAWAFRDVAHTAMVATKDIDLLLRPSVSAVTTAEALGKQLLAEGWQPRFPDGMAPGTPSTPTDDLPALRVAPPGGEGGWFVELLCEPSQDQIARKQWHRFTTPQGDFGLPSFRYMPVAIHAAPESPQGLRIALPANMALAHLLEHAEPDRTPIASLPGNPPRFVKDVGRAVALWWLAGQQSPMASRDWSAQWNDALQALFPRAVAQQKAQARAGLSALTGYLREAHAIAVNSVLAPHGTTLQAFERAHRSLMALADAS
;
A
#
# COMPACT_ATOMS: atom_id res chain seq x y z
N MET A 1 16.15 -16.57 -5.19
CA MET A 1 14.96 -17.44 -4.98
C MET A 1 13.98 -17.15 -6.10
N PRO A 2 13.32 -18.16 -6.69
CA PRO A 2 12.30 -17.92 -7.70
C PRO A 2 11.17 -17.08 -7.08
N MET A 3 10.78 -16.03 -7.78
CA MET A 3 9.69 -15.13 -7.40
C MET A 3 8.40 -15.92 -7.53
N LEU A 4 7.59 -15.96 -6.48
CA LEU A 4 6.33 -16.69 -6.46
C LEU A 4 5.36 -16.02 -7.44
N GLU A 5 5.00 -16.72 -8.51
CA GLU A 5 3.99 -16.27 -9.47
C GLU A 5 2.60 -16.57 -8.88
N LEU A 6 2.07 -15.64 -8.07
CA LEU A 6 0.72 -15.76 -7.54
C LEU A 6 -0.24 -14.96 -8.41
N ASP A 7 -1.30 -15.60 -8.88
CA ASP A 7 -2.44 -14.92 -9.50
C ASP A 7 -3.13 -14.03 -8.47
N ALA A 8 -3.23 -12.72 -8.75
CA ALA A 8 -3.82 -11.75 -7.83
C ALA A 8 -5.27 -12.07 -7.45
N ASP A 9 -6.09 -12.52 -8.41
CA ASP A 9 -7.50 -12.86 -8.11
C ASP A 9 -7.60 -14.14 -7.26
N GLY A 10 -6.81 -15.16 -7.61
CA GLY A 10 -6.67 -16.38 -6.80
C GLY A 10 -6.20 -16.10 -5.37
N LEU A 11 -5.23 -15.20 -5.19
CA LEU A 11 -4.73 -14.84 -3.87
C LEU A 11 -5.76 -14.04 -3.05
N LEU A 12 -6.44 -13.06 -3.67
CA LEU A 12 -7.52 -12.31 -3.03
C LEU A 12 -8.67 -13.23 -2.58
N ARG A 13 -9.02 -14.22 -3.40
CA ARG A 13 -10.02 -15.24 -3.04
C ARG A 13 -9.60 -16.03 -1.81
N ARG A 14 -8.37 -16.52 -1.77
CA ARG A 14 -7.83 -17.24 -0.60
C ARG A 14 -7.81 -16.38 0.66
N VAL A 15 -7.49 -15.09 0.54
CA VAL A 15 -7.53 -14.15 1.67
C VAL A 15 -8.98 -13.96 2.14
N ALA A 16 -9.91 -13.68 1.23
CA ALA A 16 -11.31 -13.45 1.56
C ALA A 16 -11.98 -14.68 2.22
N GLU A 17 -11.68 -15.90 1.75
CA GLU A 17 -12.16 -17.15 2.33
C GLU A 17 -11.77 -17.34 3.80
N ARG A 18 -10.68 -16.70 4.24
CA ARG A 18 -10.14 -16.79 5.60
C ARG A 18 -10.52 -15.61 6.48
N ILE A 19 -11.16 -14.60 5.91
CA ILE A 19 -11.68 -13.44 6.63
C ILE A 19 -13.19 -13.64 6.85
N PRO A 20 -13.70 -13.50 8.08
CA PRO A 20 -15.13 -13.53 8.36
C PRO A 20 -15.91 -12.58 7.46
N ALA A 21 -17.04 -13.04 6.91
CA ALA A 21 -17.82 -12.26 5.96
C ALA A 21 -18.25 -10.90 6.54
N GLU A 22 -18.56 -10.85 7.84
CA GLU A 22 -18.94 -9.66 8.58
C GLU A 22 -17.81 -8.63 8.75
N LEU A 23 -16.54 -9.05 8.65
CA LEU A 23 -15.38 -8.16 8.75
C LEU A 23 -14.93 -7.62 7.39
N ARG A 24 -15.26 -8.28 6.28
CA ARG A 24 -14.80 -7.89 4.93
C ARG A 24 -15.17 -6.46 4.52
N PRO A 25 -16.38 -5.91 4.84
CA PRO A 25 -16.72 -4.52 4.51
C PRO A 25 -15.79 -3.47 5.14
N ASN A 26 -15.12 -3.85 6.23
CA ASN A 26 -14.20 -3.02 7.01
C ASN A 26 -12.74 -3.16 6.56
N ILE A 27 -12.48 -3.89 5.47
CA ILE A 27 -11.13 -4.19 4.99
C ILE A 27 -10.98 -3.67 3.56
N VAL A 28 -9.89 -2.93 3.35
CA VAL A 28 -9.44 -2.52 2.02
C VAL A 28 -8.06 -3.10 1.76
N VAL A 29 -7.92 -3.85 0.67
CA VAL A 29 -6.63 -4.36 0.21
C VAL A 29 -5.89 -3.23 -0.49
N ILE A 30 -4.65 -2.98 -0.09
CA ILE A 30 -3.78 -1.96 -0.67
C ILE A 30 -2.48 -2.59 -1.20
N GLY A 31 -1.56 -1.75 -1.68
CA GLY A 31 -0.21 -2.17 -2.03
C GLY A 31 -0.12 -3.02 -3.29
N SER A 32 0.84 -3.94 -3.30
CA SER A 32 1.23 -4.68 -4.50
C SER A 32 0.13 -5.61 -5.03
N ILE A 33 -0.70 -6.18 -4.16
CA ILE A 33 -1.82 -7.04 -4.60
C ILE A 33 -2.94 -6.23 -5.22
N ALA A 34 -3.32 -5.10 -4.62
CA ALA A 34 -4.27 -4.18 -5.22
C ALA A 34 -3.81 -3.73 -6.60
N THR A 35 -2.50 -3.48 -6.75
CA THR A 35 -1.88 -3.14 -8.03
C THR A 35 -1.99 -4.27 -9.06
N ALA A 36 -1.56 -5.48 -8.69
CA ALA A 36 -1.60 -6.64 -9.59
C ALA A 36 -3.03 -6.99 -10.03
N TRP A 37 -4.00 -6.87 -9.10
CA TRP A 37 -5.41 -7.07 -9.42
C TRP A 37 -5.94 -5.99 -10.37
N ALA A 38 -5.66 -4.71 -10.11
CA ALA A 38 -6.17 -3.60 -10.93
C ALA A 38 -5.62 -3.60 -12.36
N PHE A 39 -4.39 -4.06 -12.54
CA PHE A 39 -3.71 -4.12 -13.84
C PHE A 39 -3.61 -5.53 -14.42
N ARG A 40 -4.40 -6.49 -13.95
CA ARG A 40 -4.36 -7.91 -14.39
C ARG A 40 -4.47 -8.12 -15.90
N ASP A 41 -5.10 -7.20 -16.63
CA ASP A 41 -5.25 -7.25 -18.09
C ASP A 41 -4.02 -6.71 -18.84
N VAL A 42 -3.05 -6.10 -18.14
CA VAL A 42 -1.75 -5.73 -18.68
C VAL A 42 -0.84 -6.95 -18.65
N ALA A 43 -0.20 -7.25 -19.79
CA ALA A 43 0.59 -8.46 -19.96
C ALA A 43 1.63 -8.64 -18.84
N HIS A 44 1.57 -9.80 -18.17
CA HIS A 44 2.44 -10.20 -17.05
C HIS A 44 2.21 -9.47 -15.71
N THR A 45 1.26 -8.53 -15.59
CA THR A 45 0.99 -7.83 -14.32
C THR A 45 0.12 -8.62 -13.34
N ALA A 46 -0.71 -9.55 -13.82
CA ALA A 46 -1.52 -10.41 -12.95
C ALA A 46 -0.67 -11.27 -12.00
N MET A 47 0.62 -11.42 -12.30
CA MET A 47 1.60 -12.17 -11.51
C MET A 47 2.15 -11.30 -10.39
N VAL A 48 1.76 -11.62 -9.18
CA VAL A 48 2.13 -10.88 -7.98
C VAL A 48 3.56 -11.21 -7.55
N ALA A 49 4.50 -10.29 -7.75
CA ALA A 49 5.85 -10.36 -7.22
C ALA A 49 5.96 -9.88 -5.75
N THR A 50 4.99 -10.21 -4.88
CA THR A 50 5.03 -9.84 -3.45
C THR A 50 4.66 -11.01 -2.54
N LYS A 51 5.22 -10.99 -1.33
CA LYS A 51 4.84 -11.88 -0.23
C LYS A 51 3.90 -11.19 0.76
N ASP A 52 3.74 -9.88 0.66
CA ASP A 52 3.10 -9.06 1.69
C ASP A 52 1.71 -8.65 1.18
N ILE A 53 0.66 -8.98 1.94
CA ILE A 53 -0.74 -8.60 1.67
C ILE A 53 -1.16 -7.56 2.70
N ASP A 54 -1.26 -6.32 2.26
CA ASP A 54 -1.60 -5.19 3.13
C ASP A 54 -3.12 -5.06 3.27
N LEU A 55 -3.63 -5.32 4.48
CA LEU A 55 -5.04 -5.15 4.83
C LEU A 55 -5.22 -3.89 5.68
N LEU A 56 -5.81 -2.85 5.09
CA LEU A 56 -6.17 -1.64 5.81
C LEU A 56 -7.55 -1.79 6.46
N LEU A 57 -7.59 -1.69 7.79
CA LEU A 57 -8.79 -1.76 8.60
C LEU A 57 -9.44 -0.36 8.73
N ARG A 58 -10.75 -0.31 8.51
CA ARG A 58 -11.58 0.90 8.58
C ARG A 58 -12.98 0.61 9.17
N PRO A 59 -13.69 1.61 9.71
CA PRO A 59 -13.22 2.96 10.00
C PRO A 59 -12.20 2.99 11.14
N SER A 60 -11.39 4.05 11.22
CA SER A 60 -10.37 4.24 12.28
C SER A 60 -10.91 3.94 13.70
N VAL A 61 -12.14 4.36 14.01
CA VAL A 61 -12.78 4.20 15.33
C VAL A 61 -12.95 2.74 15.78
N SER A 62 -13.05 1.80 14.85
CA SER A 62 -13.20 0.36 15.14
C SER A 62 -11.97 -0.44 14.75
N ALA A 63 -10.94 0.18 14.17
CA ALA A 63 -9.80 -0.52 13.58
C ALA A 63 -9.02 -1.37 14.60
N VAL A 64 -8.84 -0.88 15.83
CA VAL A 64 -8.20 -1.64 16.92
C VAL A 64 -9.03 -2.88 17.27
N THR A 65 -10.32 -2.72 17.53
CA THR A 65 -11.22 -3.86 17.84
C THR A 65 -11.31 -4.86 16.68
N THR A 66 -11.33 -4.38 15.43
CA THR A 66 -11.27 -5.24 14.24
C THR A 66 -9.94 -5.99 14.17
N ALA A 67 -8.81 -5.34 14.49
CA ALA A 67 -7.49 -5.98 14.52
C ALA A 67 -7.40 -7.07 15.61
N GLU A 68 -7.96 -6.83 16.79
CA GLU A 68 -8.03 -7.82 17.88
C GLU A 68 -8.87 -9.04 17.47
N ALA A 69 -10.06 -8.80 16.93
CA ALA A 69 -10.96 -9.86 16.48
C ALA A 69 -10.33 -10.70 15.36
N LEU A 70 -9.85 -10.03 14.31
CA LEU A 70 -9.21 -10.68 13.16
C LEU A 70 -7.92 -11.41 13.57
N GLY A 71 -7.06 -10.75 14.35
CA GLY A 71 -5.82 -11.34 14.85
C GLY A 71 -6.08 -12.58 15.69
N LYS A 72 -7.00 -12.52 16.65
CA LYS A 72 -7.39 -13.68 17.47
C LYS A 72 -7.89 -14.84 16.61
N GLN A 73 -8.72 -14.55 15.60
CA GLN A 73 -9.27 -15.58 14.74
C GLN A 73 -8.23 -16.23 13.84
N LEU A 74 -7.42 -15.44 13.13
CA LEU A 74 -6.37 -15.97 12.25
C LEU A 74 -5.42 -16.89 13.05
N LEU A 75 -5.00 -16.46 14.23
CA LEU A 75 -4.15 -17.28 15.11
C LEU A 75 -4.86 -18.56 15.59
N ALA A 76 -6.16 -18.51 15.89
CA ALA A 76 -6.95 -19.69 16.27
C ALA A 76 -7.12 -20.68 15.11
N GLU A 77 -7.16 -20.20 13.87
CA GLU A 77 -7.19 -21.01 12.64
C GLU A 77 -5.81 -21.56 12.23
N GLY A 78 -4.80 -21.37 13.08
CA GLY A 78 -3.46 -21.91 12.86
C GLY A 78 -2.57 -21.05 11.98
N TRP A 79 -2.95 -19.81 11.68
CA TRP A 79 -2.04 -18.86 11.07
C TRP A 79 -0.87 -18.58 12.02
N GLN A 80 0.32 -18.46 11.45
CA GLN A 80 1.55 -18.30 12.22
C GLN A 80 2.07 -16.88 12.07
N PRO A 81 2.34 -16.16 13.17
CA PRO A 81 2.96 -14.85 13.06
C PRO A 81 4.34 -14.94 12.42
N ARG A 82 4.69 -13.90 11.67
CA ARG A 82 6.01 -13.71 11.09
C ARG A 82 6.65 -12.48 11.70
N PHE A 83 7.80 -12.69 12.34
CA PHE A 83 8.62 -11.61 12.85
C PHE A 83 9.77 -11.37 11.88
N PRO A 84 10.11 -10.11 11.57
CA PRO A 84 11.44 -9.81 11.05
C PRO A 84 12.50 -10.27 12.06
N ASP A 85 13.69 -10.61 11.59
CA ASP A 85 14.72 -11.31 12.36
C ASP A 85 14.94 -10.71 13.75
N GLY A 86 14.74 -11.53 14.80
CA GLY A 86 14.98 -11.17 16.20
C GLY A 86 13.82 -10.48 16.92
N MET A 87 12.70 -10.18 16.26
CA MET A 87 11.51 -9.65 16.94
C MET A 87 10.63 -10.76 17.53
N ALA A 88 9.90 -10.41 18.58
CA ALA A 88 8.89 -11.23 19.25
C ALA A 88 7.65 -10.37 19.54
N PRO A 89 6.48 -10.96 19.85
CA PRO A 89 5.34 -10.21 20.33
C PRO A 89 5.72 -9.30 21.51
N GLY A 90 5.11 -8.12 21.56
CA GLY A 90 5.28 -7.23 22.68
C GLY A 90 4.59 -7.73 23.95
N THR A 91 4.93 -7.09 25.06
CA THR A 91 4.26 -7.26 26.35
C THR A 91 3.56 -5.94 26.74
N PRO A 92 2.75 -5.94 27.82
CA PRO A 92 2.17 -4.71 28.34
C PRO A 92 3.19 -3.60 28.67
N SER A 93 4.46 -3.95 28.86
CA SER A 93 5.54 -2.99 29.15
C SER A 93 6.34 -2.55 27.92
N THR A 94 6.20 -3.22 26.76
CA THR A 94 6.84 -2.77 25.50
C THR A 94 6.24 -1.43 25.09
N PRO A 95 6.99 -0.38 24.74
CA PRO A 95 6.41 0.86 24.22
C PRO A 95 5.62 0.65 22.92
N THR A 96 4.56 1.42 22.68
CA THR A 96 3.68 1.22 21.50
C THR A 96 4.42 1.35 20.18
N ASP A 97 5.37 2.29 20.06
CA ASP A 97 6.15 2.49 18.84
C ASP A 97 7.21 1.41 18.60
N ASP A 98 7.48 0.58 19.62
CA ASP A 98 8.40 -0.56 19.57
C ASP A 98 7.68 -1.89 19.32
N LEU A 99 6.34 -1.89 19.26
CA LEU A 99 5.56 -3.09 18.99
C LEU A 99 5.73 -3.55 17.53
N PRO A 100 5.87 -4.86 17.27
CA PRO A 100 5.89 -5.35 15.91
C PRO A 100 4.50 -5.22 15.27
N ALA A 101 4.46 -4.96 13.96
CA ALA A 101 3.22 -5.13 13.19
C ALA A 101 2.80 -6.60 13.20
N LEU A 102 1.49 -6.88 13.29
CA LEU A 102 1.00 -8.24 13.12
C LEU A 102 1.11 -8.64 11.65
N ARG A 103 2.03 -9.56 11.38
CA ARG A 103 2.18 -10.25 10.11
C ARG A 103 1.86 -11.71 10.33
N VAL A 104 0.94 -12.29 9.58
CA VAL A 104 0.52 -13.69 9.75
C VAL A 104 0.55 -14.44 8.43
N ALA A 105 1.17 -15.62 8.43
CA ALA A 105 1.17 -16.54 7.30
C ALA A 105 0.05 -17.59 7.45
N PRO A 106 -0.58 -18.01 6.34
CA PRO A 106 -1.60 -19.03 6.38
C PRO A 106 -1.02 -20.40 6.80
N PRO A 107 -1.84 -21.27 7.40
CA PRO A 107 -1.45 -22.65 7.67
C PRO A 107 -1.07 -23.38 6.38
N GLY A 108 -0.14 -24.33 6.47
CA GLY A 108 0.35 -25.10 5.32
C GLY A 108 1.42 -24.42 4.47
N GLY A 109 1.72 -23.13 4.73
CA GLY A 109 2.87 -22.43 4.13
C GLY A 109 2.82 -22.25 2.61
N GLU A 110 1.70 -22.58 1.97
CA GLU A 110 1.55 -22.50 0.53
C GLU A 110 1.74 -21.07 0.05
N GLY A 111 2.68 -20.88 -0.88
CA GLY A 111 2.86 -19.62 -1.57
C GLY A 111 3.71 -18.58 -0.83
N GLY A 112 4.22 -18.85 0.38
CA GLY A 112 5.21 -18.02 1.06
C GLY A 112 4.81 -16.58 1.41
N TRP A 113 3.51 -16.26 1.30
CA TRP A 113 2.94 -14.94 1.56
C TRP A 113 2.45 -14.79 3.01
N PHE A 114 2.14 -13.56 3.43
CA PHE A 114 1.57 -13.23 4.72
C PHE A 114 0.68 -11.98 4.62
N VAL A 115 -0.27 -11.86 5.53
CA VAL A 115 -1.09 -10.66 5.73
C VAL A 115 -0.41 -9.75 6.74
N GLU A 116 -0.31 -8.46 6.43
CA GLU A 116 0.04 -7.40 7.37
C GLU A 116 -1.20 -6.53 7.62
N LEU A 117 -1.50 -6.24 8.89
CA LEU A 117 -2.61 -5.37 9.26
C LEU A 117 -2.15 -3.92 9.40
N LEU A 118 -2.94 -3.00 8.86
CA LEU A 118 -2.79 -1.55 8.99
C LEU A 118 -4.14 -0.93 9.39
N CYS A 119 -4.17 0.31 9.86
CA CYS A 119 -5.42 1.02 10.10
C CYS A 119 -5.50 2.37 9.41
N GLU A 120 -6.74 2.78 9.16
CA GLU A 120 -7.07 4.16 8.82
C GLU A 120 -6.67 5.12 9.96
N PRO A 121 -6.05 6.27 9.66
CA PRO A 121 -5.68 7.27 10.65
C PRO A 121 -6.91 7.86 11.34
N SER A 122 -6.70 8.34 12.57
CA SER A 122 -7.67 9.21 13.21
C SER A 122 -7.77 10.54 12.44
N GLN A 123 -8.92 11.22 12.53
CA GLN A 123 -9.16 12.47 11.80
C GLN A 123 -8.17 13.59 12.19
N ASP A 124 -7.60 13.52 13.38
CA ASP A 124 -6.66 14.46 13.95
C ASP A 124 -5.19 14.03 13.84
N GLN A 125 -4.90 12.91 13.15
CA GLN A 125 -3.52 12.45 12.99
C GLN A 125 -2.72 13.44 12.13
N ILE A 126 -1.82 14.19 12.78
CA ILE A 126 -0.87 15.09 12.11
C ILE A 126 0.41 14.33 11.72
N ALA A 127 0.85 13.40 12.58
CA ALA A 127 2.06 12.63 12.37
C ALA A 127 1.96 11.77 11.10
N ARG A 128 3.05 11.71 10.32
CA ARG A 128 3.15 10.84 9.13
C ARG A 128 2.75 9.41 9.43
N LYS A 129 3.26 8.88 10.53
CA LYS A 129 3.02 7.51 10.99
C LYS A 129 2.66 7.53 12.46
N GLN A 130 1.67 6.73 12.83
CA GLN A 130 1.27 6.49 14.22
C GLN A 130 1.05 4.98 14.42
N TRP A 131 1.36 4.49 15.62
CA TRP A 131 1.12 3.10 15.99
C TRP A 131 0.01 3.02 17.04
N HIS A 132 -0.88 2.05 16.89
CA HIS A 132 -1.90 1.73 17.89
C HIS A 132 -1.65 0.34 18.46
N ARG A 133 -1.60 0.22 19.79
CA ARG A 133 -1.51 -1.10 20.43
C ARG A 133 -2.83 -1.85 20.24
N PHE A 134 -2.72 -3.15 19.99
CA PHE A 134 -3.82 -4.09 20.17
C PHE A 134 -3.27 -5.42 20.72
N THR A 135 -4.12 -6.18 21.41
CA THR A 135 -3.70 -7.38 22.13
C THR A 135 -4.27 -8.64 21.47
N THR A 136 -3.45 -9.69 21.40
CA THR A 136 -3.85 -11.03 20.95
C THR A 136 -3.46 -12.08 22.01
N PRO A 137 -3.92 -13.34 21.89
CA PRO A 137 -3.45 -14.42 22.77
C PRO A 137 -1.94 -14.68 22.74
N GLN A 138 -1.21 -14.19 21.73
CA GLN A 138 0.23 -14.37 21.60
C GLN A 138 1.06 -13.18 22.10
N GLY A 139 0.41 -12.09 22.52
CA GLY A 139 1.06 -10.86 22.99
C GLY A 139 0.51 -9.60 22.32
N ASP A 140 1.21 -8.50 22.52
CA ASP A 140 0.83 -7.19 22.03
C ASP A 140 1.49 -6.88 20.68
N PHE A 141 0.73 -6.22 19.81
CA PHE A 141 1.14 -5.84 18.46
C PHE A 141 0.82 -4.37 18.19
N GLY A 142 1.55 -3.80 17.23
CA GLY A 142 1.33 -2.46 16.72
C GLY A 142 0.48 -2.51 15.45
N LEU A 143 -0.51 -1.63 15.35
CA LEU A 143 -1.29 -1.40 14.15
C LEU A 143 -0.83 -0.06 13.55
N PRO A 144 -0.02 -0.09 12.47
CA PRO A 144 0.51 1.12 11.88
C PRO A 144 -0.59 1.85 11.10
N SER A 145 -0.60 3.16 11.24
CA SER A 145 -1.44 4.11 10.52
C SER A 145 -0.56 5.13 9.80
N PHE A 146 -0.94 5.49 8.56
CA PHE A 146 -0.31 6.56 7.80
C PHE A 146 -1.36 7.62 7.43
N ARG A 147 -1.02 8.90 7.61
CA ARG A 147 -1.97 10.03 7.54
C ARG A 147 -2.74 10.14 6.22
N TYR A 148 -2.16 9.70 5.11
CA TYR A 148 -2.81 9.76 3.79
C TYR A 148 -3.46 8.45 3.34
N MET A 149 -3.61 7.45 4.23
CA MET A 149 -4.40 6.25 3.92
C MET A 149 -5.84 6.52 3.47
N PRO A 150 -6.58 7.52 4.02
CA PRO A 150 -7.92 7.82 3.53
C PRO A 150 -7.95 8.18 2.04
N VAL A 151 -6.89 8.82 1.53
CA VAL A 151 -6.71 9.08 0.09
C VAL A 151 -6.53 7.76 -0.65
N ALA A 152 -5.61 6.91 -0.19
CA ALA A 152 -5.31 5.63 -0.85
C ALA A 152 -6.55 4.73 -1.03
N ILE A 153 -7.47 4.75 -0.07
CA ILE A 153 -8.67 3.91 -0.07
C ILE A 153 -9.95 4.62 -0.51
N HIS A 154 -9.86 5.88 -0.92
CA HIS A 154 -11.01 6.64 -1.40
C HIS A 154 -11.65 5.94 -2.60
N ALA A 155 -12.98 5.82 -2.58
CA ALA A 155 -13.78 5.16 -3.60
C ALA A 155 -13.33 3.73 -3.99
N ALA A 156 -12.62 3.01 -3.09
CA ALA A 156 -12.19 1.63 -3.33
C ALA A 156 -13.39 0.71 -3.66
N PRO A 157 -13.48 0.15 -4.89
CA PRO A 157 -14.58 -0.72 -5.26
C PRO A 157 -14.57 -2.03 -4.49
N GLU A 158 -15.76 -2.60 -4.30
CA GLU A 158 -15.92 -3.95 -3.79
C GLU A 158 -15.58 -4.97 -4.88
N SER A 159 -14.79 -5.98 -4.52
CA SER A 159 -14.45 -7.11 -5.38
C SER A 159 -15.52 -8.20 -5.30
N PRO A 160 -15.58 -9.14 -6.25
CA PRO A 160 -16.48 -10.29 -6.18
C PRO A 160 -16.34 -11.13 -4.90
N GLN A 161 -15.21 -11.02 -4.20
CA GLN A 161 -14.92 -11.74 -2.96
C GLN A 161 -15.38 -10.98 -1.69
N GLY A 162 -15.97 -9.78 -1.84
CA GLY A 162 -16.51 -8.95 -0.76
C GLY A 162 -15.47 -8.08 -0.05
N LEU A 163 -14.21 -8.08 -0.51
CA LEU A 163 -13.17 -7.16 -0.04
C LEU A 163 -13.17 -5.92 -0.91
N ARG A 164 -12.83 -4.76 -0.34
CA ARG A 164 -12.57 -3.56 -1.15
C ARG A 164 -11.12 -3.55 -1.62
N ILE A 165 -10.88 -3.01 -2.81
CA ILE A 165 -9.53 -2.94 -3.40
C ILE A 165 -9.20 -1.50 -3.74
N ALA A 166 -8.07 -0.99 -3.24
CA ALA A 166 -7.65 0.38 -3.50
C ALA A 166 -7.34 0.62 -4.98
N LEU A 167 -7.72 1.80 -5.47
CA LEU A 167 -7.46 2.22 -6.84
C LEU A 167 -5.98 2.66 -6.99
N PRO A 168 -5.24 2.20 -8.02
CA PRO A 168 -3.85 2.60 -8.25
C PRO A 168 -3.63 4.12 -8.30
N ALA A 169 -4.56 4.88 -8.89
CA ALA A 169 -4.46 6.33 -8.95
C ALA A 169 -4.42 6.92 -7.53
N ASN A 170 -5.32 6.48 -6.65
CA ASN A 170 -5.45 6.99 -5.29
C ASN A 170 -4.28 6.56 -4.40
N MET A 171 -3.77 5.34 -4.57
CA MET A 171 -2.51 4.91 -3.93
C MET A 171 -1.32 5.75 -4.38
N ALA A 172 -1.22 6.06 -5.67
CA ALA A 172 -0.18 6.94 -6.19
C ALA A 172 -0.28 8.34 -5.57
N LEU A 173 -1.47 8.95 -5.54
CA LEU A 173 -1.69 10.26 -4.92
C LEU A 173 -1.30 10.25 -3.44
N ALA A 174 -1.70 9.24 -2.68
CA ALA A 174 -1.32 9.10 -1.27
C ALA A 174 0.20 9.06 -1.07
N HIS A 175 0.94 8.34 -1.91
CA HIS A 175 2.41 8.35 -1.88
C HIS A 175 2.99 9.75 -2.18
N LEU A 176 2.43 10.48 -3.14
CA LEU A 176 2.90 11.84 -3.46
C LEU A 176 2.67 12.81 -2.30
N LEU A 177 1.49 12.77 -1.68
CA LEU A 177 1.15 13.62 -0.55
C LEU A 177 1.99 13.30 0.68
N GLU A 178 2.22 12.02 0.96
CA GLU A 178 3.02 11.57 2.11
C GLU A 178 4.45 12.11 2.06
N HIS A 179 4.99 12.21 0.85
CA HIS A 179 6.37 12.60 0.56
C HIS A 179 6.49 14.00 -0.05
N ALA A 180 5.47 14.86 0.11
CA ALA A 180 5.58 16.28 -0.19
C ALA A 180 6.77 16.93 0.53
N GLU A 181 7.01 16.47 1.76
CA GLU A 181 8.28 16.58 2.47
C GLU A 181 8.96 15.21 2.46
N PRO A 182 10.03 15.00 1.66
CA PRO A 182 10.60 13.67 1.42
C PRO A 182 11.04 12.95 2.71
N ASP A 183 10.51 11.75 2.95
CA ASP A 183 10.99 10.87 4.01
C ASP A 183 12.38 10.32 3.70
N ARG A 184 13.38 10.82 4.41
CA ARG A 184 14.78 10.42 4.24
C ARG A 184 15.19 9.21 5.09
N THR A 185 14.27 8.60 5.84
CA THR A 185 14.56 7.38 6.60
C THR A 185 15.02 6.26 5.65
N PRO A 186 16.22 5.67 5.86
CA PRO A 186 16.73 4.59 5.02
C PRO A 186 15.89 3.32 5.13
N ILE A 187 15.74 2.59 4.04
CA ILE A 187 15.15 1.24 4.03
C ILE A 187 16.26 0.20 4.03
N ALA A 188 16.59 -0.33 5.22
CA ALA A 188 17.68 -1.29 5.42
C ALA A 188 17.54 -2.61 4.64
N SER A 189 16.32 -2.98 4.25
CA SER A 189 16.05 -4.21 3.48
C SER A 189 16.29 -4.07 1.98
N LEU A 190 16.64 -2.89 1.49
CA LEU A 190 16.90 -2.62 0.07
C LEU A 190 18.38 -2.34 -0.18
N PRO A 191 18.97 -2.84 -1.29
CA PRO A 191 20.36 -2.54 -1.64
C PRO A 191 20.65 -1.04 -1.68
N GLY A 192 21.69 -0.60 -0.98
CA GLY A 192 22.07 0.81 -0.90
C GLY A 192 21.30 1.63 0.13
N ASN A 193 20.38 1.01 0.89
CA ASN A 193 19.56 1.65 1.92
C ASN A 193 18.88 2.95 1.43
N PRO A 194 18.16 2.91 0.29
CA PRO A 194 17.51 4.08 -0.30
C PRO A 194 16.59 4.78 0.72
N PRO A 195 16.49 6.11 0.67
CA PRO A 195 15.45 6.86 1.36
C PRO A 195 14.05 6.32 1.02
N ARG A 196 13.14 6.29 2.00
CA ARG A 196 11.78 5.78 1.82
C ARG A 196 11.00 6.47 0.70
N PHE A 197 11.15 7.80 0.55
CA PHE A 197 10.47 8.53 -0.51
C PHE A 197 10.84 8.04 -1.92
N VAL A 198 12.08 7.57 -2.14
CA VAL A 198 12.54 7.07 -3.45
C VAL A 198 11.73 5.83 -3.85
N LYS A 199 11.48 4.93 -2.90
CA LYS A 199 10.64 3.73 -3.11
C LYS A 199 9.18 4.12 -3.36
N ASP A 200 8.59 4.93 -2.48
CA ASP A 200 7.15 5.20 -2.49
C ASP A 200 6.73 6.13 -3.65
N VAL A 201 7.47 7.23 -3.89
CA VAL A 201 7.20 8.12 -5.03
C VAL A 201 7.60 7.43 -6.35
N GLY A 202 8.66 6.62 -6.34
CA GLY A 202 9.01 5.76 -7.47
C GLY A 202 7.89 4.77 -7.83
N ARG A 203 7.20 4.22 -6.82
CA ARG A 203 6.00 3.39 -7.03
C ARG A 203 4.87 4.18 -7.67
N ALA A 204 4.63 5.44 -7.31
CA ALA A 204 3.63 6.27 -7.98
C ALA A 204 3.91 6.41 -9.50
N VAL A 205 5.17 6.60 -9.89
CA VAL A 205 5.59 6.64 -11.31
C VAL A 205 5.36 5.28 -12.00
N ALA A 206 5.65 4.18 -11.31
CA ALA A 206 5.42 2.84 -11.85
C ALA A 206 3.92 2.53 -12.07
N LEU A 207 3.07 2.88 -11.11
CA LEU A 207 1.62 2.74 -11.24
C LEU A 207 1.08 3.57 -12.40
N TRP A 208 1.63 4.77 -12.60
CA TRP A 208 1.28 5.63 -13.72
C TRP A 208 1.71 5.03 -15.07
N TRP A 209 2.90 4.45 -15.13
CA TRP A 209 3.36 3.73 -16.33
C TRP A 209 2.41 2.58 -16.68
N LEU A 210 2.01 1.77 -15.70
CA LEU A 210 1.06 0.66 -15.87
C LEU A 210 -0.31 1.16 -16.34
N ALA A 211 -0.81 2.25 -15.77
CA ALA A 211 -2.07 2.86 -16.21
C ALA A 211 -2.04 3.27 -17.69
N GLY A 212 -0.91 3.84 -18.13
CA GLY A 212 -0.70 4.17 -19.55
C GLY A 212 -0.61 2.93 -20.47
N GLN A 213 -0.18 1.78 -19.95
CA GLN A 213 -0.23 0.52 -20.71
C GLN A 213 -1.64 -0.05 -20.78
N GLN A 214 -2.43 0.12 -19.72
CA GLN A 214 -3.80 -0.40 -19.65
C GLN A 214 -4.79 0.40 -20.49
N SER A 215 -4.67 1.73 -20.50
CA SER A 215 -5.67 2.59 -21.14
C SER A 215 -5.07 3.90 -21.66
N PRO A 216 -5.41 4.31 -22.91
CA PRO A 216 -5.06 5.64 -23.40
C PRO A 216 -5.80 6.77 -22.66
N MET A 217 -6.85 6.45 -21.90
CA MET A 217 -7.63 7.41 -21.11
C MET A 217 -7.08 7.64 -19.69
N ALA A 218 -5.96 7.00 -19.33
CA ALA A 218 -5.38 7.05 -17.99
C ALA A 218 -5.27 8.47 -17.42
N SER A 219 -4.84 9.46 -18.21
CA SER A 219 -4.74 10.86 -17.76
C SER A 219 -6.07 11.45 -17.32
N ARG A 220 -7.12 11.26 -18.13
CA ARG A 220 -8.45 11.78 -17.82
C ARG A 220 -9.00 11.09 -16.56
N ASP A 221 -8.87 9.77 -16.52
CA ASP A 221 -9.47 8.96 -15.46
C ASP A 221 -8.75 9.19 -14.11
N TRP A 222 -7.42 9.29 -14.10
CA TRP A 222 -6.66 9.61 -12.89
C TRP A 222 -6.90 11.05 -12.42
N SER A 223 -6.96 12.03 -13.33
CA SER A 223 -7.28 13.41 -12.95
C SER A 223 -8.66 13.52 -12.29
N ALA A 224 -9.67 12.82 -12.84
CA ALA A 224 -11.00 12.77 -12.24
C ALA A 224 -10.98 12.10 -10.85
N GLN A 225 -10.31 10.95 -10.70
CA GLN A 225 -10.20 10.24 -9.42
C GLN A 225 -9.48 11.06 -8.35
N TRP A 226 -8.38 11.73 -8.71
CA TRP A 226 -7.63 12.59 -7.80
C TRP A 226 -8.45 13.80 -7.38
N ASN A 227 -9.14 14.45 -8.32
CA ASN A 227 -9.99 15.59 -8.00
C ASN A 227 -11.15 15.19 -7.07
N ASP A 228 -11.79 14.05 -7.32
CA ASP A 228 -12.84 13.51 -6.44
C ASP A 228 -12.31 13.23 -5.03
N ALA A 229 -11.18 12.54 -4.89
CA ALA A 229 -10.57 12.23 -3.61
C ALA A 229 -10.18 13.52 -2.83
N LEU A 230 -9.53 14.46 -3.50
CA LEU A 230 -9.10 15.72 -2.87
C LEU A 230 -10.30 16.59 -2.47
N GLN A 231 -11.33 16.66 -3.31
CA GLN A 231 -12.53 17.45 -3.02
C GLN A 231 -13.33 16.85 -1.86
N ALA A 232 -13.40 15.53 -1.77
CA ALA A 232 -14.10 14.83 -0.69
C ALA A 232 -13.35 14.94 0.65
N LEU A 233 -12.03 14.71 0.65
CA LEU A 233 -11.23 14.59 1.87
C LEU A 233 -10.65 15.93 2.35
N PHE A 234 -10.40 16.86 1.43
CA PHE A 234 -9.75 18.15 1.71
C PHE A 234 -10.49 19.33 1.04
N PRO A 235 -11.82 19.49 1.24
CA PRO A 235 -12.62 20.46 0.48
C PRO A 235 -12.14 21.91 0.61
N ARG A 236 -11.43 22.24 1.70
CA ARG A 236 -10.88 23.58 1.96
C ARG A 236 -9.39 23.73 1.62
N ALA A 237 -8.74 22.65 1.19
CA ALA A 237 -7.29 22.61 0.96
C ALA A 237 -6.90 21.92 -0.36
N VAL A 238 -7.83 21.73 -1.31
CA VAL A 238 -7.57 21.06 -2.59
C VAL A 238 -6.33 21.61 -3.30
N ALA A 239 -6.22 22.93 -3.44
CA ALA A 239 -5.07 23.57 -4.10
C ALA A 239 -3.74 23.30 -3.36
N GLN A 240 -3.75 23.29 -2.03
CA GLN A 240 -2.59 22.95 -1.21
C GLN A 240 -2.19 21.49 -1.43
N GLN A 241 -3.14 20.56 -1.44
CA GLN A 241 -2.86 19.14 -1.65
C GLN A 241 -2.31 18.86 -3.05
N LYS A 242 -2.82 19.55 -4.09
CA LYS A 242 -2.25 19.48 -5.45
C LYS A 242 -0.80 19.95 -5.48
N ALA A 243 -0.50 21.09 -4.82
CA ALA A 243 0.86 21.59 -4.69
C ALA A 243 1.77 20.61 -3.93
N GLN A 244 1.27 19.95 -2.89
CA GLN A 244 2.00 18.92 -2.14
C GLN A 244 2.30 17.68 -3.00
N ALA A 245 1.32 17.19 -3.76
CA ALA A 245 1.51 16.06 -4.67
C ALA A 245 2.58 16.36 -5.73
N ARG A 246 2.55 17.58 -6.29
CA ARG A 246 3.57 18.08 -7.22
C ARG A 246 4.95 18.14 -6.56
N ALA A 247 5.03 18.63 -5.32
CA ALA A 247 6.30 18.73 -4.58
C ALA A 247 6.91 17.34 -4.34
N GLY A 248 6.10 16.36 -3.94
CA GLY A 248 6.54 14.98 -3.76
C GLY A 248 7.09 14.36 -5.04
N LEU A 249 6.41 14.56 -6.17
CA LEU A 249 6.89 14.06 -7.47
C LEU A 249 8.15 14.77 -7.97
N SER A 250 8.27 16.08 -7.71
CA SER A 250 9.44 16.88 -8.06
C SER A 250 10.69 16.43 -7.31
N ALA A 251 10.53 16.02 -6.04
CA ALA A 251 11.63 15.53 -5.21
C ALA A 251 12.30 14.28 -5.78
N LEU A 252 11.61 13.49 -6.60
CA LEU A 252 12.15 12.28 -7.23
C LEU A 252 13.12 12.58 -8.39
N THR A 253 13.15 13.80 -8.94
CA THR A 253 13.89 14.14 -10.17
C THR A 253 15.37 13.73 -10.12
N GLY A 254 16.04 13.95 -8.99
CA GLY A 254 17.44 13.56 -8.78
C GLY A 254 17.67 12.08 -8.49
N TYR A 255 16.60 11.29 -8.34
CA TYR A 255 16.61 9.91 -7.84
C TYR A 255 15.97 8.91 -8.82
N LEU A 256 15.64 9.32 -10.05
CA LEU A 256 14.90 8.49 -11.00
C LEU A 256 15.57 7.15 -11.31
N ARG A 257 16.91 7.11 -11.36
CA ARG A 257 17.66 5.85 -11.57
C ARG A 257 17.49 4.88 -10.40
N GLU A 258 17.57 5.38 -9.17
CA GLU A 258 17.43 4.56 -7.96
C GLU A 258 15.98 4.09 -7.80
N ALA A 259 15.02 4.98 -8.03
CA ALA A 259 13.59 4.67 -8.05
C ALA A 259 13.25 3.60 -9.10
N HIS A 260 13.80 3.74 -10.32
CA HIS A 260 13.64 2.77 -11.40
C HIS A 260 14.21 1.41 -11.00
N ALA A 261 15.42 1.36 -10.44
CA ALA A 261 16.05 0.12 -9.99
C ALA A 261 15.19 -0.62 -8.96
N ILE A 262 14.56 0.10 -8.04
CA ILE A 262 13.62 -0.48 -7.07
C ILE A 262 12.34 -0.97 -7.76
N ALA A 263 11.78 -0.17 -8.68
CA ALA A 263 10.54 -0.50 -9.39
C ALA A 263 10.67 -1.78 -10.24
N VAL A 264 11.77 -1.94 -10.97
CA VAL A 264 12.00 -3.14 -11.83
C VAL A 264 12.38 -4.39 -11.05
N ASN A 265 12.70 -4.27 -9.76
CA ASN A 265 12.85 -5.42 -8.86
C ASN A 265 11.58 -5.63 -7.99
N SER A 266 10.48 -4.94 -8.32
CA SER A 266 9.21 -5.05 -7.61
C SER A 266 8.03 -5.00 -8.59
N VAL A 267 7.25 -3.92 -8.57
CA VAL A 267 5.99 -3.78 -9.31
C VAL A 267 6.16 -3.82 -10.84
N LEU A 268 7.33 -3.45 -11.35
CA LEU A 268 7.65 -3.49 -12.79
C LEU A 268 8.51 -4.70 -13.18
N ALA A 269 8.81 -5.62 -12.25
CA ALA A 269 9.63 -6.80 -12.53
C ALA A 269 9.16 -7.61 -13.75
N PRO A 270 7.85 -7.80 -14.00
CA PRO A 270 7.38 -8.56 -15.15
C PRO A 270 7.51 -7.84 -16.51
N HIS A 271 7.87 -6.55 -16.53
CA HIS A 271 7.66 -5.70 -17.71
C HIS A 271 8.94 -5.29 -18.45
N GLY A 272 10.12 -5.57 -17.89
CA GLY A 272 11.39 -5.15 -18.50
C GLY A 272 11.48 -3.65 -18.78
N THR A 273 10.78 -2.82 -18.00
CA THR A 273 10.67 -1.37 -18.24
C THR A 273 12.03 -0.71 -18.24
N THR A 274 12.39 0.00 -19.30
CA THR A 274 13.68 0.72 -19.40
C THR A 274 13.66 2.00 -18.56
N LEU A 275 14.84 2.46 -18.12
CA LEU A 275 14.98 3.74 -17.42
C LEU A 275 14.37 4.90 -18.22
N GLN A 276 14.58 4.92 -19.53
CA GLN A 276 14.04 5.96 -20.41
C GLN A 276 12.49 5.95 -20.44
N ALA A 277 11.87 4.77 -20.39
CA ALA A 277 10.41 4.66 -20.30
C ALA A 277 9.89 5.14 -18.94
N PHE A 278 10.60 4.82 -17.86
CA PHE A 278 10.29 5.29 -16.51
C PHE A 278 10.41 6.82 -16.39
N GLU A 279 11.47 7.41 -16.95
CA GLU A 279 11.65 8.88 -17.00
C GLU A 279 10.56 9.57 -17.83
N ARG A 280 10.10 8.96 -18.93
CA ARG A 280 8.94 9.46 -19.69
C ARG A 280 7.66 9.41 -18.85
N ALA A 281 7.43 8.33 -18.11
CA ALA A 281 6.30 8.22 -17.19
C ALA A 281 6.36 9.28 -16.09
N HIS A 282 7.53 9.52 -15.49
CA HIS A 282 7.71 10.60 -14.51
C HIS A 282 7.34 11.97 -15.08
N ARG A 283 7.84 12.31 -16.27
CA ARG A 283 7.51 13.58 -16.94
C ARG A 283 6.02 13.72 -17.27
N SER A 284 5.36 12.67 -17.74
CA SER A 284 3.93 12.74 -18.03
C SER A 284 3.07 12.77 -16.76
N LEU A 285 3.49 12.12 -15.67
CA LEU A 285 2.83 12.25 -14.37
C LEU A 285 2.99 13.66 -13.79
N MET A 286 4.15 14.29 -13.97
CA MET A 286 4.37 15.71 -13.63
C MET A 286 3.41 16.61 -14.40
N ALA A 287 3.23 16.39 -15.70
CA ALA A 287 2.27 17.13 -16.50
C ALA A 287 0.82 16.93 -16.04
N LEU A 288 0.45 15.71 -15.61
CA LEU A 288 -0.86 15.44 -15.01
C LEU A 288 -1.06 16.23 -13.71
N ALA A 289 -0.05 16.24 -12.84
CA ALA A 289 -0.09 16.96 -11.57
C ALA A 289 -0.15 18.49 -11.76
N ASP A 290 0.46 19.02 -12.82
CA ASP A 290 0.42 20.44 -13.18
C ASP A 290 -0.93 20.86 -13.79
N ALA A 291 -1.61 19.94 -14.48
CA ALA A 291 -2.90 20.20 -15.15
C ALA A 291 -4.12 19.96 -14.24
N SER A 292 -3.96 19.17 -13.18
CA SER A 292 -5.08 18.71 -12.34
C SER A 292 -5.58 19.76 -11.39
#